data_AF-A0A382ZSH5-F1
#
_entry.id   AF-A0A382ZSH5-F1
#
_cell.length_a   1.000
_cell.length_b   1.000
_cell.length_c   1.000
_cell.angle_alpha   90.00
_cell.angle_beta   90.00
_cell.angle_gamma   90.00
#
_symmetry.space_group_name_H-M   'P 1'
#
loop_
_entity.id
_entity.type
_entity.pdbx_description
1 polymer ?
#
loop_
_entity_poly.entity_id
_entity_poly.type
_entity_poly.pdbx_seq_one_letter_code
_entity_poly.pdbx_strand_id
1 'polypeptide(L)' 'IPGVFPAMTGSSMTNGPAADHLNIVINGKGGMPSFKMLSDSELASVITYERRSFGNNGSVVQPSDVTSAR' A
#
# COMPACT_ATOMS: atom_id res chain seq x y z
N ILE A 1 -16.15 10.14 -12.09
CA ILE A 1 -17.27 9.45 -11.41
C ILE A 1 -16.87 9.25 -9.95
N PRO A 2 -17.62 9.78 -8.98
CA PRO A 2 -17.33 9.57 -7.56
C PRO A 2 -17.30 8.07 -7.21
N GLY A 3 -16.38 7.63 -6.36
CA GLY A 3 -16.31 6.24 -5.87
C GLY A 3 -15.54 5.24 -6.73
N VAL A 4 -14.97 5.65 -7.87
CA VAL A 4 -14.12 4.76 -8.70
C VAL A 4 -12.80 4.45 -8.01
N PHE A 5 -12.25 5.40 -7.24
CA PHE A 5 -11.06 5.21 -6.43
C PHE A 5 -11.40 5.43 -4.96
N PRO A 6 -11.28 4.39 -4.13
CA PRO A 6 -11.50 4.51 -2.68
C PRO A 6 -10.52 5.50 -2.05
N ALA A 7 -11.00 6.27 -1.07
CA ALA A 7 -10.14 7.16 -0.30
C ALA A 7 -9.18 6.35 0.58
N MET A 8 -7.90 6.73 0.59
CA MET A 8 -6.88 6.11 1.45
C MET A 8 -6.89 6.69 2.88
N THR A 9 -7.34 7.93 3.04
CA THR A 9 -7.43 8.60 4.34
C THR A 9 -8.43 7.87 5.26
N GLY A 10 -7.98 7.46 6.44
CA GLY A 10 -8.81 6.76 7.43
C GLY A 10 -9.22 5.34 7.01
N SER A 11 -8.71 4.80 5.90
CA SER A 11 -9.16 3.52 5.36
C SER A 11 -8.67 2.33 6.18
N SER A 12 -9.38 1.20 6.08
CA SER A 12 -8.89 -0.08 6.63
C SER A 12 -7.64 -0.58 5.91
N MET A 13 -7.40 -0.17 4.65
CA MET A 13 -6.20 -0.54 3.90
C MET A 13 -4.94 0.12 4.48
N THR A 14 -5.03 1.40 4.83
CA THR A 14 -3.90 2.16 5.36
C THR A 14 -3.69 1.94 6.86
N ASN A 15 -4.75 1.69 7.64
CA ASN A 15 -4.66 1.51 9.08
C ASN A 15 -4.69 0.04 9.54
N GLY A 16 -5.12 -0.90 8.68
CA GLY A 16 -5.16 -2.33 8.96
C GLY A 16 -3.83 -3.05 8.68
N PRO A 17 -3.85 -4.38 8.51
CA PRO A 17 -2.65 -5.17 8.25
C PRO A 17 -1.85 -4.67 7.04
N ALA A 18 -0.53 -4.53 7.18
CA ALA A 18 0.32 -4.07 6.08
C ALA A 18 0.36 -5.06 4.90
N ALA A 19 0.19 -6.36 5.17
CA ALA A 19 0.19 -7.41 4.16
C ALA A 19 -0.92 -7.22 3.10
N ASP A 20 -2.11 -6.75 3.52
CA ASP A 20 -3.21 -6.49 2.58
C ASP A 20 -2.88 -5.33 1.65
N HIS A 21 -2.25 -4.27 2.19
CA HIS A 21 -1.83 -3.12 1.42
C HIS A 21 -0.73 -3.49 0.42
N LEU A 22 0.27 -4.24 0.88
CA LEU A 22 1.35 -4.79 0.05
C LEU A 22 0.81 -5.63 -1.12
N ASN A 23 -0.13 -6.54 -0.83
CA ASN A 23 -0.69 -7.42 -1.84
C ASN A 23 -1.39 -6.65 -2.97
N ILE A 24 -2.15 -5.59 -2.63
CA ILE A 24 -2.81 -4.75 -3.64
C ILE A 24 -1.81 -3.95 -4.47
N VAL A 25 -0.77 -3.38 -3.85
CA VAL A 25 0.23 -2.59 -4.59
C VAL A 25 1.07 -3.49 -5.51
N ILE A 26 1.44 -4.68 -5.04
CA ILE A 26 2.23 -5.64 -5.80
C ILE A 26 1.42 -6.29 -6.93
N ASN A 27 0.18 -6.71 -6.67
CA ASN A 27 -0.60 -7.50 -7.63
C ASN A 27 -1.67 -6.70 -8.38
N GLY A 28 -1.97 -5.48 -7.96
CA GLY A 28 -3.09 -4.70 -8.45
C GLY A 28 -4.44 -5.21 -7.94
N LYS A 29 -5.51 -4.46 -8.21
CA LYS A 29 -6.88 -4.87 -7.89
C LYS A 29 -7.88 -4.13 -8.78
N GLY A 30 -8.67 -4.86 -9.56
CA GLY A 30 -9.66 -4.27 -10.46
C GLY A 30 -8.99 -3.36 -11.49
N GLY A 31 -9.28 -2.05 -11.43
CA GLY A 31 -8.66 -1.03 -12.30
C GLY A 31 -7.31 -0.49 -11.80
N MET A 32 -6.86 -0.88 -10.61
CA MET A 32 -5.55 -0.48 -10.09
C MET A 32 -4.46 -1.39 -10.69
N PRO A 33 -3.47 -0.83 -11.42
CA PRO A 33 -2.38 -1.61 -11.99
C PRO A 33 -1.45 -2.14 -10.89
N SER A 34 -0.70 -3.20 -11.21
CA SER A 34 0.37 -3.70 -10.37
C SER A 34 1.62 -2.82 -10.48
N PHE A 35 2.31 -2.55 -9.36
CA PHE A 35 3.53 -1.74 -9.33
C PHE A 35 4.82 -2.58 -9.22
N LYS A 36 4.83 -3.80 -9.79
CA LYS A 36 5.97 -4.74 -9.73
C LYS A 36 7.28 -4.20 -10.30
N MET A 37 7.21 -3.13 -11.10
CA MET A 37 8.35 -2.44 -11.71
C MET A 37 9.20 -1.64 -10.71
N LEU A 38 8.65 -1.32 -9.53
CA LEU A 38 9.38 -0.65 -8.46
C LEU A 38 10.23 -1.64 -7.66
N SER A 39 11.33 -1.17 -7.12
CA SER A 39 12.16 -1.92 -6.18
C SER A 39 11.46 -2.08 -4.82
N ASP A 40 11.94 -3.04 -4.02
CA ASP A 40 11.36 -3.32 -2.71
C ASP A 40 11.50 -2.14 -1.73
N SER A 41 12.58 -1.37 -1.83
CA SER A 41 12.78 -0.16 -1.03
C SER A 41 11.84 0.97 -1.45
N GLU A 42 11.59 1.15 -2.74
CA GLU A 42 10.63 2.14 -3.26
C GLU A 42 9.21 1.79 -2.81
N LEU A 43 8.81 0.53 -2.96
CA LEU A 43 7.50 0.04 -2.51
C LEU A 43 7.32 0.23 -1.00
N ALA A 44 8.31 -0.17 -0.19
CA ALA A 44 8.26 0.00 1.26
C ALA A 44 8.13 1.48 1.66
N SER A 45 8.85 2.37 0.97
CA SER A 45 8.83 3.81 1.25
C SER A 45 7.48 4.45 0.89
N VAL A 46 6.93 4.15 -0.29
CA VAL A 46 5.63 4.67 -0.74
C VAL A 46 4.51 4.18 0.17
N ILE A 47 4.48 2.88 0.46
CA ILE A 47 3.43 2.28 1.30
C ILE A 47 3.52 2.82 2.73
N THR A 48 4.73 2.99 3.26
CA THR A 48 4.93 3.62 4.58
C THR A 48 4.41 5.05 4.59
N TYR A 49 4.73 5.83 3.55
CA TYR A 49 4.24 7.20 3.42
C TYR A 49 2.71 7.24 3.39
N GLU A 50 2.06 6.39 2.61
CA GLU A 50 0.59 6.31 2.55
C GLU A 50 -0.05 5.92 3.88
N ARG A 51 0.57 4.98 4.61
CA ARG A 51 0.10 4.49 5.92
C ARG A 51 0.35 5.48 7.06
N ARG A 52 1.29 6.41 6.92
CA ARG A 52 1.68 7.39 7.94
C ARG A 52 1.26 8.83 7.65
N SER A 53 0.88 9.12 6.42
CA SER A 53 0.47 10.45 5.97
C SER A 53 -1.05 10.58 5.97
N PHE A 54 -1.52 11.79 5.68
CA PHE A 54 -2.96 12.09 5.55
C PHE A 54 -3.79 11.81 6.81
N GLY A 55 -3.15 11.74 7.98
CA GLY A 55 -3.80 11.38 9.25
C GLY A 55 -3.92 9.88 9.51
N ASN A 56 -3.31 9.03 8.67
CA ASN A 56 -3.26 7.59 8.88
C ASN A 56 -2.24 7.20 9.97
N ASN A 57 -2.53 6.11 10.67
CA ASN A 57 -1.74 5.60 11.80
C ASN A 57 -1.36 4.13 11.60
N GLY A 58 -1.19 3.70 10.34
CA GLY A 58 -0.75 2.36 10.01
C GLY A 58 0.70 2.10 10.41
N SER A 59 1.07 0.81 10.42
CA SER A 59 2.45 0.38 10.64
C SER A 59 3.38 0.80 9.51
N VAL A 60 4.66 0.98 9.84
CA VAL A 60 5.75 1.10 8.86
C VAL A 60 5.92 -0.24 8.13
N VAL A 61 6.29 -0.16 6.84
CA VAL A 61 6.63 -1.31 6.01
C VAL A 61 8.13 -1.30 5.73
N GLN A 62 8.78 -2.43 5.97
CA GLN A 62 10.20 -2.61 5.66
C GLN A 62 10.38 -3.24 4.27
N PRO A 63 11.53 -3.02 3.61
CA PRO A 63 11.83 -3.69 2.34
C PRO A 63 11.73 -5.22 2.43
N SER A 64 12.09 -5.81 3.57
CA SER A 64 11.95 -7.25 3.82
C SER A 64 10.50 -7.75 3.78
N ASP A 65 9.55 -6.91 4.20
CA ASP A 65 8.12 -7.24 4.15
C ASP A 65 7.64 -7.29 2.70
N VAL A 66 8.17 -6.41 1.84
CA VAL A 66 7.89 -6.39 0.40
C VAL A 66 8.48 -7.62 -0.27
N THR A 67 9.74 -7.94 0.01
CA THR A 67 10.39 -9.15 -0.52
C THR A 67 9.62 -10.42 -0.14
N SER A 68 9.10 -10.49 1.08
CA SER A 68 8.31 -11.63 1.57
C SER A 68 6.90 -11.71 0.95
N ALA A 69 6.39 -10.62 0.39
CA ALA A 69 5.05 -10.53 -0.19
C ALA A 69 5.00 -10.71 -1.72
N ARG A 70 6.15 -10.82 -2.39
CA ARG A 70 6.26 -11.11 -3.83
C ARG A 70 6.12 -12.60 -4.11
#